data_AF-A0AA42NVR3-F1
#
_entry.id   AF-A0AA42NVR3-F1
#
_cell.length_a   1.000
_cell.length_b   1.000
_cell.length_c   1.000
_cell.angle_alpha   90.00
_cell.angle_beta   90.00
_cell.angle_gamma   90.00
#
_symmetry.space_group_name_H-M   'P 1'
#
loop_
_entity.id
_entity.type
_entity.pdbx_description
1 polymer ?
#
loop_
_entity_poly.entity_id
_entity_poly.type
_entity_poly.pdbx_seq_one_letter_code
_entity_poly.pdbx_strand_id
1 'polypeptide(L)'
;MNTAAELRKFNDNKALEKAITNVMAALEKEPLGLEISQLMTICRLSNKTTKIVLGVIRAECTDGVWYMDKKRKIDAESLRGGR
;
A
#
# COMPACT_ATOMS: atom_id res chain seq x y z
N MET A 1 -21.18 6.31 25.47
CA MET A 1 -19.71 6.32 25.26
C MET A 1 -19.29 4.92 24.85
N ASN A 2 -19.07 4.67 23.56
CA ASN A 2 -18.58 3.37 23.05
C ASN A 2 -17.12 3.51 22.61
N THR A 3 -16.25 3.80 23.57
CA THR A 3 -14.89 4.31 23.32
C THR A 3 -13.95 3.24 22.77
N ALA A 4 -14.19 1.95 23.06
CA ALA A 4 -13.30 0.85 22.64
C ALA A 4 -13.41 0.49 21.15
N ALA A 5 -14.62 0.55 20.57
CA ALA A 5 -14.85 0.25 19.16
C ALA A 5 -14.30 1.37 18.24
N GLU A 6 -14.43 2.63 18.69
CA GLU A 6 -13.89 3.79 17.98
C GLU A 6 -12.36 3.83 18.05
N LEU A 7 -11.76 3.57 19.21
CA LEU A 7 -10.30 3.47 19.36
C LEU A 7 -9.70 2.37 18.48
N ARG A 8 -10.37 1.21 18.35
CA ARG A 8 -9.94 0.14 17.44
C ARG A 8 -9.95 0.60 15.99
N LYS A 9 -11.04 1.24 15.53
CA LYS A 9 -11.14 1.76 14.15
C LYS A 9 -10.12 2.85 13.84
N PHE A 10 -9.90 3.78 14.77
CA PHE A 10 -8.88 4.83 14.63
C PHE A 10 -7.47 4.26 14.56
N ASN A 11 -7.18 3.23 15.37
CA ASN A 11 -5.88 2.59 15.37
C ASN A 11 -5.67 1.74 14.10
N ASP A 12 -6.72 1.10 13.59
CA ASP A 12 -6.71 0.37 12.32
C ASP A 12 -6.40 1.30 11.14
N ASN A 13 -7.05 2.48 11.08
CA ASN A 13 -6.77 3.46 10.04
C ASN A 13 -5.32 3.95 10.06
N LYS A 14 -4.80 4.33 11.25
CA LYS A 14 -3.40 4.75 11.38
C LYS A 14 -2.41 3.64 11.06
N ALA A 15 -2.72 2.41 11.47
CA ALA A 15 -1.88 1.26 11.18
C ALA A 15 -1.84 0.99 9.66
N LEU A 16 -2.96 1.15 8.97
CA LEU A 16 -3.06 0.97 7.53
C LEU A 16 -2.32 2.06 6.75
N GLU A 17 -2.43 3.34 7.15
CA GLU A 17 -1.64 4.42 6.57
C GLU A 17 -0.14 4.17 6.74
N LYS A 18 0.30 3.80 7.94
CA LYS A 18 1.71 3.47 8.22
C LYS A 18 2.17 2.25 7.42
N ALA A 19 1.30 1.25 7.25
CA ALA A 19 1.55 0.08 6.43
C ALA A 19 1.78 0.46 4.95
N ILE A 20 0.96 1.36 4.40
CA ILE A 20 1.12 1.89 3.04
C ILE A 20 2.48 2.56 2.88
N THR A 21 2.82 3.49 3.78
CA THR A 21 4.10 4.20 3.73
C THR A 21 5.29 3.23 3.83
N ASN A 22 5.21 2.24 4.73
CA ASN A 22 6.27 1.24 4.89
C ASN A 22 6.43 0.36 3.64
N VAL A 23 5.32 -0.12 3.05
CA VAL A 23 5.36 -0.95 1.84
C VAL A 23 5.88 -0.15 0.65
N MET A 24 5.45 1.10 0.49
CA MET A 24 6.00 2.00 -0.54
C MET A 24 7.50 2.19 -0.35
N ALA A 25 7.96 2.54 0.86
CA ALA A 25 9.37 2.73 1.13
C ALA A 25 10.22 1.46 0.93
N ALA A 26 9.66 0.28 1.21
CA ALA A 26 10.31 -0.99 0.96
C ALA A 26 10.45 -1.26 -0.54
N LEU A 27 9.36 -1.06 -1.31
CA LEU A 27 9.35 -1.21 -2.77
C LEU A 27 10.21 -0.15 -3.49
N GLU A 28 10.35 1.05 -2.92
CA GLU A 28 11.24 2.08 -3.45
C GLU A 28 12.72 1.72 -3.27
N LYS A 29 13.07 1.04 -2.18
CA LYS A 29 14.42 0.55 -1.91
C LYS A 29 14.78 -0.68 -2.74
N GLU A 30 13.79 -1.49 -3.08
CA GLU A 30 13.96 -2.76 -3.80
C GLU A 30 13.35 -2.65 -5.21
N PRO A 31 14.11 -2.14 -6.20
CA PRO A 31 13.63 -1.96 -7.57
C PRO A 31 13.37 -3.29 -8.31
N LEU A 32 13.88 -4.39 -7.78
CA LEU A 32 13.65 -5.76 -8.26
C LEU A 32 12.33 -6.36 -7.76
N GLY A 33 11.57 -5.59 -6.95
CA GLY A 33 10.32 -6.03 -6.34
C GLY A 33 10.53 -6.90 -5.11
N LEU A 34 9.45 -7.06 -4.33
CA LEU A 34 9.45 -7.79 -3.06
C LEU A 34 8.32 -8.82 -3.02
N GLU A 35 8.61 -10.01 -2.51
CA GLU A 35 7.57 -11.01 -2.25
C GLU A 35 6.69 -10.61 -1.07
N ILE A 36 5.46 -11.16 -1.00
CA ILE A 36 4.55 -10.94 0.14
C ILE A 36 5.22 -11.31 1.46
N SER A 37 5.94 -12.42 1.50
CA SER A 37 6.64 -12.89 2.71
C SER A 37 7.69 -11.90 3.18
N GLN A 38 8.40 -11.26 2.25
CA GLN A 38 9.38 -10.23 2.57
C GLN A 38 8.71 -8.95 3.03
N LEU A 39 7.64 -8.49 2.35
CA LEU A 39 6.85 -7.34 2.77
C LEU A 39 6.24 -7.53 4.18
N MET A 40 5.74 -8.73 4.47
CA MET A 40 5.25 -9.08 5.80
C MET A 40 6.35 -9.00 6.85
N THR A 41 7.57 -9.42 6.51
CA THR A 41 8.73 -9.39 7.43
C THR A 41 9.23 -7.96 7.64
N ILE A 42 9.44 -7.20 6.57
CA ILE A 42 9.97 -5.83 6.58
C ILE A 42 8.98 -4.87 7.25
N CYS A 43 7.71 -4.93 6.85
CA CYS A 43 6.69 -4.02 7.36
C CYS A 43 5.98 -4.55 8.63
N ARG A 44 6.28 -5.78 9.06
CA ARG A 44 5.60 -6.48 10.18
C ARG A 44 4.07 -6.47 10.04
N LEU A 45 3.60 -6.75 8.84
CA LEU A 45 2.18 -6.74 8.49
C LEU A 45 1.62 -8.15 8.35
N SER A 46 0.33 -8.29 8.59
CA SER A 46 -0.41 -9.52 8.29
C SER A 46 -0.62 -9.66 6.77
N ASN A 47 -0.65 -10.89 6.27
CA ASN A 47 -0.86 -11.18 4.83
C ASN A 47 -2.08 -10.44 4.24
N LYS A 48 -3.19 -10.42 5.01
CA LYS A 48 -4.42 -9.72 4.62
C LYS A 48 -4.19 -8.21 4.45
N THR A 49 -3.53 -7.57 5.42
CA THR A 49 -3.20 -6.15 5.37
C THR A 49 -2.25 -5.84 4.21
N THR A 50 -1.21 -6.67 4.01
CA THR A 50 -0.28 -6.52 2.89
C THR A 50 -1.00 -6.54 1.54
N LYS A 51 -1.91 -7.49 1.30
CA LYS A 51 -2.71 -7.55 0.06
C LYS A 51 -3.63 -6.33 -0.12
N ILE A 52 -4.26 -5.86 0.95
CA ILE A 52 -5.08 -4.63 0.91
C ILE A 52 -4.20 -3.44 0.51
N VAL A 53 -3.07 -3.27 1.19
CA VAL A 53 -2.13 -2.18 0.93
C VAL A 53 -1.63 -2.23 -0.51
N LEU A 54 -1.19 -3.39 -0.99
CA LEU A 54 -0.74 -3.61 -2.37
C LEU A 54 -1.83 -3.23 -3.38
N GLY A 55 -3.09 -3.58 -3.10
CA GLY A 55 -4.24 -3.16 -3.92
C GLY A 55 -4.49 -1.65 -3.88
N VAL A 56 -4.33 -1.00 -2.72
CA VAL A 56 -4.49 0.45 -2.54
C VAL A 56 -3.41 1.21 -3.32
N ILE A 57 -2.16 0.77 -3.25
CA ILE A 57 -1.05 1.38 -3.98
C ILE A 57 -0.99 0.94 -5.45
N ARG A 58 -1.92 0.07 -5.88
CA ARG A 58 -1.96 -0.53 -7.22
C ARG A 58 -0.59 -1.12 -7.63
N ALA A 59 0.06 -1.80 -6.69
CA ALA A 59 1.31 -2.49 -6.97
C ALA A 59 1.07 -3.60 -8.00
N GLU A 60 1.99 -3.75 -8.94
CA GLU A 60 1.96 -4.86 -9.90
C GLU A 60 2.57 -6.10 -9.27
N CYS A 61 2.00 -7.26 -9.58
CA CYS A 61 2.50 -8.56 -9.16
C CYS A 61 2.97 -9.31 -10.41
N THR A 62 4.26 -9.63 -10.47
CA THR A 62 4.85 -10.40 -11.56
C THR A 62 5.63 -11.57 -10.97
N ASP A 63 5.27 -12.79 -11.36
CA ASP A 63 5.92 -14.03 -10.93
C ASP A 63 6.01 -14.22 -9.40
N GLY A 64 5.01 -13.70 -8.66
CA GLY A 64 4.96 -13.79 -7.18
C GLY A 64 5.67 -12.65 -6.44
N VAL A 65 6.33 -11.76 -7.17
CA VAL A 65 7.02 -10.57 -6.65
C VAL A 65 6.17 -9.33 -6.91
N TRP A 66 6.14 -8.38 -5.97
CA TRP A 66 5.36 -7.15 -6.06
C TRP A 66 6.26 -5.95 -6.32
N TYR A 67 5.78 -5.02 -7.16
CA TYR A 67 6.52 -3.87 -7.63
C TYR A 67 5.65 -2.61 -7.49
N MET A 68 6.26 -1.48 -7.13
CA MET A 68 5.56 -0.20 -7.21
C MET A 68 5.39 0.18 -8.68
N ASP A 69 4.14 0.25 -9.16
CA ASP A 69 3.84 0.89 -10.43
C ASP A 69 4.14 2.39 -10.31
N LYS A 70 5.37 2.78 -10.67
CA LYS A 70 5.79 4.19 -10.67
C LYS A 70 5.08 5.02 -11.74
N LYS A 71 4.08 4.47 -12.45
CA LYS A 71 3.55 5.04 -13.69
C LYS A 71 2.04 5.30 -13.72
N ARG A 72 1.46 5.75 -12.59
CA ARG A 72 0.13 6.40 -12.59
C ARG A 72 0.02 7.69 -11.77
N LYS A 73 1.11 8.46 -11.67
CA LYS A 73 0.96 9.92 -11.61
C LYS A 73 0.98 10.39 -13.07
N ILE A 74 -0.03 11.18 -13.45
CA ILE A 74 -0.37 11.61 -14.82
C ILE A 74 -1.35 10.67 -15.55
N ASP A 75 -2.59 10.54 -15.07
CA ASP A 75 -3.77 10.47 -15.97
C ASP A 75 -5.10 10.73 -15.22
N ALA A 76 -5.13 11.73 -14.33
CA ALA A 76 -6.38 12.13 -13.67
C ALA A 76 -6.67 13.64 -13.73
N GLU A 77 -5.78 14.45 -14.30
CA GLU A 77 -5.93 15.90 -14.36
C GLU A 77 -5.55 16.49 -15.74
N SER A 78 -6.06 15.90 -16.83
CA SER A 78 -6.03 16.56 -18.15
C SER A 78 -7.31 16.39 -18.99
N LEU A 79 -8.42 15.89 -18.41
CA LEU A 79 -9.68 15.68 -19.13
C LEU A 79 -10.86 16.56 -18.66
N ARG A 80 -10.62 17.63 -17.88
CA ARG A 80 -11.61 18.69 -17.68
C ARG A 80 -11.01 20.06 -17.98
N GLY A 81 -11.50 20.69 -19.04
CA GLY A 81 -11.25 22.11 -19.33
C GLY A 81 -10.57 22.36 -20.67
N GLY A 82 -11.15 21.87 -21.76
CA GLY A 82 -10.59 22.00 -23.10
C GLY A 82 -11.63 21.99 -24.22
N ARG A 83 -12.72 22.74 -24.06
CA ARG A 83 -13.45 23.50 -25.08
C ARG A 83 -14.77 24.04 -24.54
#